data_AF-A0A6V7JF05-F1
#
_entry.id   AF-A0A6V7JF05-F1
#
_cell.length_a   1.000
_cell.length_b   1.000
_cell.length_c   1.000
_cell.angle_alpha   90.00
_cell.angle_beta   90.00
_cell.angle_gamma   90.00
#
_symmetry.space_group_name_H-M   'P 1'
#
loop_
_entity.id
_entity.type
_entity.pdbx_description
1 polymer ?
#
loop_
_entity_poly.entity_id
_entity_poly.type
_entity_poly.pdbx_seq_one_letter_code
_entity_poly.pdbx_strand_id
1 'polypeptide(L)'
;ILLNMFSAVDQGQFKHAVSTGEARLGLHNLSKDGGWMTVHGESIETTGYNKWGITSLGIQQPDNAGDKEQCAVLMIHEIGHGINDVNCQL
;
A
#
# COMPACT_ATOMS: atom_id res chain seq x y z
N ILE A 1 11.41 10.41 -0.25
CA ILE A 1 11.27 9.53 -1.44
C ILE A 1 9.82 9.04 -1.59
N LEU A 2 9.21 8.45 -0.55
CA LEU A 2 7.79 8.03 -0.57
C LEU A 2 6.82 9.19 -0.89
N LEU A 3 6.92 10.35 -0.25
CA LEU A 3 6.08 11.54 -0.52
C LEU A 3 5.94 11.93 -2.01
N ASN A 4 7.02 11.78 -2.79
CA ASN A 4 7.01 12.12 -4.23
C ASN A 4 6.33 11.05 -5.09
N MET A 5 6.30 9.80 -4.64
CA MET A 5 5.62 8.70 -5.32
C MET A 5 4.10 8.85 -5.23
N PHE A 6 3.59 9.35 -4.11
CA PHE A 6 2.16 9.56 -3.89
C PHE A 6 1.62 10.86 -4.49
N SER A 7 2.41 11.95 -4.53
CA SER A 7 2.01 13.15 -5.30
C SER A 7 1.83 12.87 -6.79
N ALA A 8 2.51 11.84 -7.33
CA ALA A 8 2.30 11.35 -8.69
C ALA A 8 1.02 10.49 -8.82
N VAL A 9 0.58 9.83 -7.74
CA VAL A 9 -0.68 9.08 -7.70
C VAL A 9 -1.89 10.01 -7.73
N ASP A 10 -1.85 11.13 -7.01
CA ASP A 10 -2.91 12.14 -7.06
C ASP A 10 -3.06 12.78 -8.47
N GLN A 11 -2.07 12.61 -9.34
CA GLN A 11 -2.09 13.03 -10.75
C GLN A 11 -2.63 11.94 -11.70
N GLY A 12 -3.11 10.82 -11.16
CA GLY A 12 -3.87 9.81 -11.89
C GLY A 12 -3.06 8.82 -12.72
N GLN A 13 -1.72 8.84 -12.68
CA GLN A 13 -0.88 7.86 -13.36
C GLN A 13 0.45 7.64 -12.62
N PHE A 14 0.80 6.36 -12.38
CA PHE A 14 2.19 6.00 -12.17
C PHE A 14 2.99 6.31 -13.45
N LYS A 15 4.05 7.13 -13.32
CA LYS A 15 4.92 7.45 -14.47
C LYS A 15 5.51 6.15 -15.04
N HIS A 16 5.32 5.92 -16.34
CA HIS A 16 5.74 4.72 -17.08
C HIS A 16 5.02 3.40 -16.74
N ALA A 17 3.88 3.43 -16.06
CA ALA A 17 3.08 2.22 -15.89
C ALA A 17 2.28 1.91 -17.16
N VAL A 18 2.41 0.68 -17.65
CA VAL A 18 1.78 0.22 -18.91
C VAL A 18 0.37 -0.32 -18.66
N SER A 19 0.05 -0.88 -17.47
CA SER A 19 -1.31 -1.40 -17.20
C SER A 19 -1.65 -1.76 -15.75
N THR A 20 -0.97 -1.28 -14.71
CA THR A 20 -1.33 -1.65 -13.33
C THR A 20 -1.46 -0.41 -12.47
N GLY A 21 -2.66 -0.17 -11.94
CA GLY A 21 -2.95 0.94 -11.02
C GLY A 21 -2.42 0.70 -9.60
N GLU A 22 -1.41 -0.15 -9.47
CA GLU A 22 -0.81 -0.58 -8.22
C GLU A 22 0.72 -0.50 -8.31
N ALA A 23 1.35 -0.03 -7.23
CA ALA A 23 2.81 -0.02 -7.09
C ALA A 23 3.23 -0.59 -5.73
N ARG A 24 4.17 -1.53 -5.72
CA ARG A 24 4.71 -2.10 -4.47
C ARG A 24 5.48 -1.04 -3.70
N LEU A 25 5.22 -0.96 -2.39
CA LEU A 25 5.80 0.06 -1.51
C LEU A 25 7.00 -0.43 -0.70
N GLY A 26 7.27 -1.74 -0.71
CA GLY A 26 8.26 -2.34 0.19
C GLY A 26 7.84 -2.26 1.65
N LEU A 27 6.53 -2.37 1.93
CA LEU A 27 5.99 -2.53 3.28
C LEU A 27 5.41 -3.93 3.46
N HIS A 28 5.49 -4.47 4.67
CA HIS A 28 4.96 -5.79 5.01
C HIS A 28 4.56 -5.89 6.49
N ASN A 29 3.75 -6.89 6.84
CA ASN A 29 3.41 -7.25 8.24
C ASN A 29 3.80 -8.71 8.59
N LEU A 30 4.76 -9.29 7.87
CA LEU A 30 5.24 -10.68 8.03
C LEU A 30 5.71 -11.07 9.45
N SER A 31 6.05 -10.09 10.30
CA SER A 31 6.52 -10.35 11.67
C SER A 31 5.34 -10.44 12.65
N LYS A 32 5.39 -11.41 13.57
CA LYS A 32 4.34 -11.67 14.59
C LYS A 32 4.12 -10.52 15.57
N ASP A 33 5.03 -9.56 15.64
CA ASP A 33 5.08 -8.57 16.72
C ASP A 33 4.21 -7.32 16.45
N GLY A 34 3.36 -7.37 15.43
CA GLY A 34 2.12 -6.58 15.40
C GLY A 34 2.22 -5.19 14.77
N GLY A 35 2.91 -5.06 13.64
CA GLY A 35 2.93 -3.79 12.90
C GLY A 35 3.38 -3.93 11.46
N TRP A 36 3.00 -2.95 10.65
CA TRP A 36 3.50 -2.76 9.29
C TRP A 36 4.88 -2.12 9.33
N MET A 37 5.82 -2.68 8.58
CA MET A 37 7.21 -2.26 8.54
C MET A 37 7.69 -2.11 7.10
N THR A 38 8.70 -1.26 6.89
CA THR A 38 9.46 -1.24 5.65
C THR A 38 10.34 -2.49 5.55
N VAL A 39 10.76 -2.85 4.33
CA VAL A 39 11.79 -3.87 4.09
C VAL A 39 13.15 -3.55 4.74
N HIS A 40 13.33 -2.33 5.27
CA HIS A 40 14.50 -1.92 6.03
C HIS A 40 14.32 -2.05 7.55
N GLY A 41 13.16 -2.50 8.02
CA GLY A 41 12.86 -2.70 9.44
C GLY A 41 12.34 -1.47 10.17
N GLU A 42 11.97 -0.41 9.45
CA GLU A 42 11.38 0.80 10.04
C GLU A 42 9.86 0.64 10.17
N SER A 43 9.26 1.11 11.26
CA SER A 43 7.80 1.11 11.41
C SER A 43 7.16 2.07 10.41
N ILE A 44 6.03 1.68 9.79
CA ILE A 44 5.28 2.55 8.88
C ILE A 44 4.91 3.89 9.54
N GLU A 45 4.62 3.88 10.84
CA GLU A 45 4.26 5.07 11.62
C GLU A 45 5.37 6.13 11.63
N THR A 46 6.63 5.69 11.51
CA THR A 46 7.80 6.59 11.47
C THR A 46 8.12 7.14 10.09
N THR A 47 7.51 6.59 9.03
CA THR A 47 7.77 7.01 7.65
C THR A 47 7.01 8.28 7.25
N GLY A 48 6.05 8.71 8.08
CA GLY A 48 5.13 9.81 7.76
C GLY A 48 4.10 9.44 6.69
N TYR A 49 3.97 8.16 6.34
CA TYR A 49 3.05 7.68 5.31
C TYR A 49 2.36 6.38 5.71
N ASN A 50 1.21 6.51 6.39
CA ASN A 50 0.38 5.43 6.91
C ASN A 50 -1.09 5.52 6.42
N LYS A 51 -1.32 6.18 5.28
CA LYS A 51 -2.68 6.41 4.74
C LYS A 51 -3.19 5.16 4.02
N TRP A 52 -3.95 4.36 4.73
CA TRP A 52 -4.64 3.21 4.16
C TRP A 52 -5.82 3.61 3.28
N GLY A 53 -6.00 2.87 2.19
CA GLY A 53 -7.06 3.08 1.23
C GLY A 53 -8.42 2.56 1.70
N ILE A 54 -9.45 2.97 0.96
CA ILE A 54 -10.77 2.35 0.98
C ILE A 54 -11.03 1.85 -0.43
N THR A 55 -11.33 0.56 -0.60
CA THR A 55 -11.60 -0.04 -1.91
C THR A 55 -12.92 0.47 -2.50
N SER A 56 -13.18 0.18 -3.76
CA SER A 56 -14.40 0.55 -4.49
C SER A 56 -15.65 -0.13 -3.92
N LEU A 57 -15.44 -1.21 -3.16
CA LEU A 57 -16.46 -1.91 -2.38
C LEU A 57 -16.67 -1.29 -0.98
N GLY A 58 -15.96 -0.22 -0.64
CA GLY A 58 -16.06 0.45 0.66
C GLY A 58 -15.30 -0.25 1.79
N ILE A 59 -14.34 -1.12 1.48
CA ILE A 59 -13.59 -1.90 2.48
C ILE A 59 -12.37 -1.10 2.93
N GLN A 60 -12.25 -0.88 4.25
CA GLN A 60 -11.11 -0.21 4.86
C GLN A 60 -9.89 -1.13 4.91
N GLN A 61 -8.75 -0.62 4.45
CA GLN A 61 -7.48 -1.34 4.48
C GLN A 61 -6.69 -1.02 5.77
N PRO A 62 -5.76 -1.90 6.21
CA PRO A 62 -5.56 -3.26 5.69
C PRO A 62 -6.67 -4.20 6.17
N ASP A 63 -7.19 -5.05 5.29
CA ASP A 63 -8.30 -5.97 5.61
C ASP A 63 -7.88 -7.45 5.69
N ASN A 64 -6.64 -7.78 5.31
CA ASN A 64 -6.07 -9.12 5.32
C ASN A 64 -6.99 -10.14 4.62
N ALA A 65 -7.43 -9.86 3.40
CA ALA A 65 -8.46 -10.64 2.73
C ALA A 65 -8.02 -12.11 2.55
N GLY A 66 -8.76 -13.02 3.18
CA GLY A 66 -8.46 -14.45 3.15
C GLY A 66 -7.20 -14.85 3.94
N ASP A 67 -6.81 -14.06 4.94
CA ASP A 67 -5.72 -14.34 5.88
C ASP A 67 -4.34 -14.54 5.23
N LYS A 68 -4.09 -13.86 4.11
CA LYS A 68 -2.92 -14.09 3.25
C LYS A 68 -2.33 -12.82 2.66
N GLU A 69 -2.68 -11.65 3.16
CA GLU A 69 -2.25 -10.36 2.63
C GLU A 69 -1.30 -9.69 3.62
N GLN A 70 -0.04 -9.64 3.21
CA GLN A 70 1.06 -9.32 4.12
C GLN A 70 2.09 -8.38 3.51
N CYS A 71 1.84 -7.91 2.29
CA CYS A 71 2.66 -6.95 1.56
C CYS A 71 1.80 -5.78 1.10
N ALA A 72 2.39 -4.59 0.98
CA ALA A 72 1.62 -3.40 0.62
C ALA A 72 1.85 -2.94 -0.83
N VAL A 73 0.76 -2.51 -1.46
CA VAL A 73 0.76 -1.74 -2.69
C VAL A 73 0.09 -0.39 -2.47
N LEU A 74 0.49 0.59 -3.26
CA LEU A 74 -0.23 1.85 -3.42
C LEU A 74 -1.20 1.71 -4.59
N MET A 75 -2.48 1.97 -4.36
CA MET A 75 -3.52 1.94 -5.38
C MET A 75 -3.92 3.35 -5.84
N ILE A 76 -4.10 3.52 -7.15
CA ILE A 76 -4.54 4.80 -7.75
C ILE A 76 -6.01 4.82 -8.16
N HIS A 77 -6.67 3.66 -8.30
CA HIS A 77 -8.03 3.56 -8.84
C HIS A 77 -9.15 3.53 -7.80
N GLU A 78 -8.80 3.48 -6.51
CA GLU A 78 -9.78 3.34 -5.43
C GLU A 78 -10.19 4.68 -4.81
N ILE A 79 -11.40 4.71 -4.24
CA ILE A 79 -12.10 5.92 -3.76
C ILE A 79 -11.25 6.71 -2.74
N GLY A 80 -10.40 6.01 -1.98
CA GLY A 80 -9.57 6.63 -0.96
C GLY A 80 -8.22 7.18 -1.44
N HIS A 81 -7.68 6.69 -2.56
CA HIS A 81 -6.24 6.72 -2.92
C HIS A 81 -5.35 6.39 -1.70
N GLY A 82 -4.71 5.23 -1.69
CA GLY A 82 -3.95 4.82 -0.51
C GLY A 82 -3.35 3.43 -0.60
N ILE A 83 -2.95 2.94 0.56
CA ILE A 83 -2.29 1.64 0.70
C ILE A 83 -3.34 0.52 0.74
N ASN A 84 -3.08 -0.58 0.03
CA ASN A 84 -3.76 -1.87 0.14
C ASN A 84 -2.79 -2.90 0.69
N ASP A 85 -3.24 -3.82 1.51
CA ASP A 85 -2.52 -5.08 1.67
C ASP A 85 -2.88 -6.06 0.55
N VAL A 86 -1.90 -6.84 0.13
CA VAL A 86 -2.03 -7.85 -0.92
C VAL A 86 -1.20 -9.06 -0.55
N ASN A 87 -1.52 -10.19 -1.18
CA ASN A 87 -0.64 -11.34 -1.13
C ASN A 87 0.75 -10.97 -1.66
N CYS A 88 1.80 -11.33 -0.93
CA CYS A 88 3.16 -10.99 -1.31
C CYS A 88 3.58 -11.57 -2.67
N GLN A 89 2.95 -12.64 -3.13
CA GLN A 89 3.25 -13.36 -4.38
C GLN A 89 2.43 -12.87 -5.59
N LEU A 90 1.59 -11.84 -5.45
CA LEU A 90 0.81 -11.27 -6.56
C LEU A 90 1.66 -10.65 -7.68
#